data_AF-A0A0F2JJ16-F1
#
_entry.id   AF-A0A0F2JJ16-F1
#
_cell.length_a   1.000
_cell.length_b   1.000
_cell.length_c   1.000
_cell.angle_alpha   90.00
_cell.angle_beta   90.00
_cell.angle_gamma   90.00
#
_symmetry.space_group_name_H-M   'P 1'
#
loop_
_entity.id
_entity.type
_entity.pdbx_description
1 polymer ?
#
loop_
_entity_poly.entity_id
_entity_poly.type
_entity_poly.pdbx_seq_one_letter_code
_entity_poly.pdbx_strand_id
1 'polypeptide(L)'
;MSEQDAIFSDQLPASLFAQVASSPLRVSIDKIVPLKQAREIVETELIVKALKEYHSLRRTGEILGVAHSTLLRKARALRISYTD
;
A
#
# COMPACT_ATOMS: atom_id res chain seq x y z
N MET A 1 17.23 17.94 37.60
CA MET A 1 16.09 17.21 36.97
C MET A 1 16.63 15.83 36.66
N SER A 2 16.14 14.82 37.37
CA SER A 2 16.73 13.47 37.34
C SER A 2 16.13 12.66 36.18
N GLU A 3 16.94 11.76 35.61
CA GLU A 3 16.64 10.95 34.41
C GLU A 3 15.42 9.99 34.54
N GLN A 4 14.76 9.96 35.71
CA GLN A 4 13.57 9.14 35.98
C GLN A 4 12.27 9.66 35.34
N ASP A 5 12.28 10.83 34.70
CA ASP A 5 11.09 11.38 34.00
C ASP A 5 10.97 10.92 32.53
N ALA A 6 11.83 10.01 32.06
CA ALA A 6 11.79 9.51 30.68
C ALA A 6 10.89 8.27 30.55
N ILE A 7 9.90 8.34 29.66
CA ILE A 7 9.03 7.20 29.30
C ILE A 7 9.68 6.41 28.16
N PHE A 8 9.87 5.11 28.37
CA PHE A 8 10.42 4.19 27.38
C PHE A 8 9.32 3.39 26.66
N SER A 9 9.60 2.91 25.44
CA SER A 9 8.60 2.26 24.58
C SER A 9 8.01 0.96 25.14
N ASP A 10 8.75 0.30 26.03
CA ASP A 10 8.37 -0.91 26.77
C ASP A 10 7.43 -0.63 27.96
N GLN A 11 7.31 0.63 28.36
CA GLN A 11 6.40 1.09 29.43
C GLN A 11 5.03 1.52 28.89
N LEU A 12 4.84 1.50 27.57
CA LEU A 12 3.57 1.86 26.93
C LEU A 12 2.60 0.67 26.94
N PRO A 13 1.34 0.85 27.39
CA PRO A 13 0.35 -0.21 27.38
C PRO A 13 0.06 -0.70 25.96
N ALA A 14 -0.19 -2.01 25.81
CA ALA A 14 -0.49 -2.65 24.54
C ALA A 14 -1.65 -2.00 23.77
N SER A 15 -2.57 -1.34 24.48
CA SER A 15 -3.71 -0.59 23.92
C SER A 15 -3.32 0.67 23.13
N LEU A 16 -2.11 1.23 23.32
CA LEU A 16 -1.60 2.32 22.46
C LEU A 16 -1.13 1.81 21.09
N PHE A 17 -0.73 0.54 21.03
CA PHE A 17 -0.35 -0.13 19.79
C PHE A 17 -1.54 -0.81 19.12
N ALA A 18 -2.54 -1.19 19.92
CA ALA A 18 -3.78 -1.79 19.47
C ALA A 18 -4.86 -0.73 19.33
N GLN A 19 -4.94 -0.13 18.14
CA GLN A 19 -6.15 0.35 17.45
C GLN A 19 -5.88 1.65 16.68
N VAL A 20 -5.25 1.52 15.51
CA VAL A 20 -5.79 2.26 14.36
C VAL A 20 -6.74 1.28 13.68
N ALA A 21 -8.00 1.32 14.08
CA ALA A 21 -9.05 0.55 13.45
C ALA A 21 -9.13 0.92 11.96
N SER A 22 -8.69 -0.03 11.14
CA SER A 22 -9.24 -0.42 9.84
C SER A 22 -9.46 0.65 8.77
N SER A 23 -8.45 1.50 8.50
CA SER A 23 -8.29 1.90 7.09
C SER A 23 -7.61 0.74 6.37
N PRO A 24 -8.19 0.15 5.30
CA PRO A 24 -7.58 -0.96 4.57
C PRO A 24 -6.25 -0.56 3.89
N LEU A 25 -5.94 0.73 3.84
CA LEU A 25 -4.70 1.27 3.28
C LEU A 25 -4.10 2.32 4.23
N ARG A 26 -2.89 2.06 4.73
CA ARG A 26 -2.05 3.03 5.45
C ARG A 26 -0.92 3.48 4.52
N VAL A 27 -0.90 4.75 4.16
CA VAL A 27 0.18 5.38 3.38
C VAL A 27 0.93 6.35 4.29
N SER A 28 2.24 6.19 4.43
CA SER A 28 3.14 7.15 5.10
C SER A 28 4.01 7.83 4.04
N ILE A 29 4.20 9.14 4.16
CA ILE A 29 5.04 9.93 3.26
C ILE A 29 6.14 10.57 4.12
N ASP A 30 7.32 9.97 4.13
CA ASP A 30 8.42 10.42 5.00
C ASP A 30 9.18 11.61 4.36
N LYS A 31 9.13 11.74 3.04
CA LYS A 31 9.80 12.80 2.26
C LYS A 31 8.96 13.16 1.03
N ILE A 32 9.04 14.43 0.63
CA ILE A 32 8.42 14.88 -0.62
C ILE A 32 9.14 14.21 -1.80
N VAL A 33 8.36 13.55 -2.65
CA VAL A 33 8.80 12.97 -3.92
C VAL A 33 7.94 13.51 -5.07
N PRO A 34 8.42 13.50 -6.32
CA PRO A 34 7.59 13.86 -7.46
C PRO A 34 6.29 13.06 -7.49
N LEU A 35 5.16 13.72 -7.75
CA LEU A 35 3.83 13.09 -7.76
C LEU A 35 3.75 11.86 -8.69
N LYS A 36 4.46 11.92 -9.82
CA LYS A 36 4.56 10.79 -10.75
C LYS A 36 5.14 9.55 -10.07
N GLN A 37 6.20 9.71 -9.28
CA GLN A 37 6.86 8.63 -8.56
C GLN A 37 5.96 8.09 -7.43
N ALA A 38 5.34 8.97 -6.63
CA ALA A 38 4.40 8.55 -5.59
C ALA A 38 3.26 7.71 -6.17
N ARG A 39 2.67 8.17 -7.28
CA ARG A 39 1.61 7.44 -7.99
C ARG A 39 2.09 6.07 -8.47
N GLU A 40 3.25 5.99 -9.12
CA GLU A 40 3.78 4.72 -9.64
C GLU A 40 4.01 3.69 -8.54
N ILE A 41 4.51 4.11 -7.37
CA ILE A 41 4.70 3.23 -6.21
C ILE A 41 3.36 2.67 -5.73
N VAL A 42 2.38 3.55 -5.50
CA VAL A 42 1.05 3.14 -5.00
C VAL A 42 0.33 2.26 -6.01
N GLU A 43 0.37 2.63 -7.30
CA GLU A 43 -0.26 1.83 -8.36
C GLU A 43 0.37 0.44 -8.47
N THR A 44 1.70 0.33 -8.39
CA THR A 44 2.40 -0.96 -8.45
C THR A 44 1.97 -1.87 -7.32
N GLU A 45 1.97 -1.36 -6.08
CA GLU A 45 1.58 -2.13 -4.90
C GLU A 45 0.13 -2.62 -4.97
N LEU A 46 -0.81 -1.76 -5.37
CA LEU A 46 -2.22 -2.12 -5.49
C LEU A 46 -2.45 -3.17 -6.60
N ILE A 47 -1.83 -3.00 -7.76
CA ILE A 47 -1.98 -3.93 -8.89
C ILE A 47 -1.37 -5.29 -8.54
N VAL A 48 -0.19 -5.32 -7.93
CA VAL A 48 0.47 -6.57 -7.51
C VAL A 48 -0.36 -7.30 -6.46
N LYS A 49 -0.89 -6.59 -5.45
CA LYS A 49 -1.74 -7.22 -4.42
C LYS A 49 -3.02 -7.79 -5.02
N ALA A 50 -3.71 -7.03 -5.85
CA ALA A 50 -4.94 -7.49 -6.48
C ALA A 50 -4.69 -8.68 -7.44
N LEU A 51 -3.60 -8.67 -8.21
CA LEU A 51 -3.24 -9.81 -9.05
C LEU A 51 -2.92 -11.07 -8.24
N LYS A 52 -2.23 -10.93 -7.10
CA LYS A 52 -1.95 -12.05 -6.18
C LYS A 52 -3.20 -12.62 -5.53
N GLU A 53 -4.23 -11.79 -5.32
CA GLU A 53 -5.47 -12.23 -4.70
C GLU A 53 -6.43 -12.85 -5.72
N TYR A 54 -6.60 -12.19 -6.87
CA TYR A 54 -7.63 -12.53 -7.85
C TYR A 54 -7.13 -13.32 -9.06
N HIS A 55 -5.80 -13.41 -9.26
CA HIS A 55 -5.14 -14.22 -10.29
C HIS A 55 -5.64 -14.00 -11.72
N SER A 56 -6.25 -12.84 -11.98
CA SER A 56 -6.83 -12.49 -13.28
C SER A 56 -6.76 -10.99 -13.48
N LEU A 57 -6.24 -10.57 -14.63
CA LEU A 57 -6.23 -9.15 -15.02
C LEU A 57 -7.64 -8.57 -15.10
N ARG A 58 -8.59 -9.33 -15.65
CA ARG A 58 -9.98 -8.87 -15.79
C ARG A 58 -10.60 -8.60 -14.42
N ARG A 59 -10.53 -9.57 -13.51
CA ARG A 59 -11.08 -9.45 -12.15
C ARG A 59 -10.35 -8.37 -11.35
N THR A 60 -9.03 -8.26 -11.52
CA THR A 60 -8.24 -7.18 -10.90
C THR A 60 -8.70 -5.81 -11.38
N GLY A 61 -8.99 -5.66 -12.67
CA GLY A 61 -9.52 -4.40 -13.22
C GLY A 61 -10.88 -4.04 -12.61
N GLU A 62 -11.78 -5.02 -12.51
CA GLU A 62 -13.09 -4.85 -11.87
C GLU A 62 -12.97 -4.41 -10.41
N ILE A 63 -12.09 -5.06 -9.62
CA ILE A 63 -11.88 -4.72 -8.20
C ILE A 63 -11.21 -3.36 -8.02
N LEU A 64 -10.24 -3.02 -8.86
CA LEU A 64 -9.55 -1.72 -8.82
C LEU A 64 -10.34 -0.59 -9.49
N GLY A 65 -11.51 -0.87 -10.06
CA GLY A 65 -12.36 0.12 -10.73
C GLY A 65 -11.77 0.68 -12.02
N VAL A 66 -10.93 -0.10 -12.72
CA VAL A 66 -10.28 0.30 -13.98
C VAL A 66 -10.57 -0.69 -15.10
N ALA A 67 -10.73 -0.19 -16.31
CA ALA A 67 -10.92 -1.05 -17.47
C ALA A 67 -9.73 -2.02 -17.66
N HIS A 68 -10.01 -3.23 -18.16
CA HIS A 68 -9.01 -4.26 -18.43
C HIS A 68 -7.84 -3.74 -19.29
N SER A 69 -8.13 -2.96 -20.36
CA SER A 69 -7.11 -2.36 -21.23
C SER A 69 -6.20 -1.36 -20.51
N THR A 70 -6.73 -0.64 -19.51
CA THR A 70 -5.95 0.29 -18.67
C THR A 70 -5.02 -0.49 -17.76
N LEU A 71 -5.52 -1.55 -17.13
CA LEU A 71 -4.71 -2.41 -16.27
C LEU A 71 -3.59 -3.10 -17.07
N LEU A 72 -3.90 -3.65 -18.23
CA LEU A 72 -2.92 -4.27 -19.13
C LEU A 72 -1.80 -3.29 -19.52
N ARG A 73 -2.17 -2.06 -19.90
CA ARG A 73 -1.19 -1.01 -20.23
C ARG A 73 -0.31 -0.66 -19.02
N LYS A 74 -0.89 -0.57 -17.82
CA LYS A 74 -0.17 -0.27 -16.58
C LYS A 74 0.76 -1.41 -16.17
N ALA A 75 0.30 -2.67 -16.20
CA ALA A 75 1.12 -3.83 -15.86
C ALA A 75 2.36 -3.94 -16.76
N ARG A 76 2.22 -3.69 -18.06
CA ARG A 76 3.36 -3.65 -19.01
C ARG A 76 4.31 -2.49 -18.72
N ALA A 77 3.79 -1.29 -18.49
CA ALA A 77 4.60 -0.10 -18.21
C ALA A 77 5.39 -0.23 -16.89
N LEU A 78 4.76 -0.84 -15.87
CA LEU A 78 5.34 -1.06 -14.55
C LEU A 78 6.12 -2.39 -14.46
N ARG A 79 6.22 -3.15 -15.57
CA ARG A 79 6.90 -4.45 -15.67
C ARG A 79 6.45 -5.46 -14.61
N ILE A 80 5.16 -5.50 -14.33
CA ILE A 80 4.55 -6.44 -13.38
C ILE A 80 4.35 -7.78 -14.12
N SER A 81 4.95 -8.84 -13.60
CA SER A 81 4.71 -10.21 -14.07
C SER A 81 3.37 -10.72 -13.56
N TYR A 82 2.54 -11.25 -14.44
CA TYR A 82 1.27 -11.89 -14.10
C TYR A 82 1.10 -13.14 -14.97
N THR A 83 0.42 -14.14 -14.40
CA THR A 83 -0.05 -15.32 -15.12
C THR A 83 -1.40 -14.98 -15.75
N ASP A 84 -1.52 -15.13 -17.07
CA ASP A 84 -2.80 -15.09 -17.79
C ASP A 84 -3.58 -16.40 -17.61
#